data_AF-U9VSU5-F1
#
_entry.id   AF-U9VSU5-F1
#
_cell.length_a   1.000
_cell.length_b   1.000
_cell.length_c   1.000
_cell.angle_alpha   90.00
_cell.angle_beta   90.00
_cell.angle_gamma   90.00
#
_symmetry.space_group_name_H-M   'P 1'
#
loop_
_entity.id
_entity.type
_entity.pdbx_description
1 polymer ?
#
loop_
_entity_poly.entity_id
_entity_poly.type
_entity_poly.pdbx_seq_one_letter_code
_entity_poly.pdbx_strand_id
1 'polypeptide(L)'
;MDFRKSYWNELGKLRAEILYLKSCQVALTDRTRSLQMCMAVIGSGSLASWTVWNDPISSNIWASIIVFTQVVTVISPYLTWTTDAKAISDAIEQLNPIFHDMEATWVQVIMSSDSEEEEVRKLFSEFTKRINLVLDQNWTSISVKPNRGRRTKAIEDSKLYLKKYM
;
A
#
# COMPACT_ATOMS: atom_id res chain seq x y z
N MET A 1 -25.26 -17.64 15.02
CA MET A 1 -24.79 -16.40 14.37
C MET A 1 -24.96 -16.60 12.88
N ASP A 2 -25.76 -15.78 12.20
CA ASP A 2 -26.08 -15.99 10.79
C ASP A 2 -24.79 -16.00 9.94
N PHE A 3 -24.47 -17.12 9.31
CA PHE A 3 -23.27 -17.30 8.49
C PHE A 3 -23.14 -16.17 7.44
N ARG A 4 -24.27 -15.79 6.82
CA ARG A 4 -24.38 -14.67 5.87
C ARG A 4 -23.88 -13.34 6.44
N LYS A 5 -24.20 -13.02 7.70
CA LYS A 5 -23.71 -11.79 8.35
C LYS A 5 -22.21 -11.83 8.62
N SER A 6 -21.69 -13.00 9.00
CA SER A 6 -20.25 -13.18 9.21
C SER A 6 -19.48 -13.02 7.90
N TYR A 7 -19.97 -13.64 6.81
CA TYR A 7 -19.40 -13.51 5.48
C TYR A 7 -19.38 -12.05 5.01
N TRP A 8 -20.50 -11.36 5.14
CA TRP A 8 -20.63 -9.95 4.76
C TRP A 8 -19.65 -9.04 5.51
N ASN A 9 -19.51 -9.26 6.83
CA ASN A 9 -18.56 -8.51 7.63
C ASN A 9 -17.11 -8.76 7.19
N GLU A 10 -16.76 -9.99 6.83
CA GLU A 10 -15.42 -10.34 6.40
C GLU A 10 -15.09 -9.75 5.01
N LEU A 11 -16.04 -9.80 4.08
CA LEU A 11 -15.94 -9.14 2.78
C LEU A 11 -15.69 -7.63 2.94
N GLY A 12 -16.43 -6.98 3.85
CA GLY A 12 -16.24 -5.56 4.17
C GLY A 12 -14.91 -5.25 4.83
N LYS A 13 -14.43 -6.10 5.75
CA LYS A 13 -13.09 -5.93 6.33
C LYS A 13 -12.00 -6.06 5.28
N LEU A 14 -12.07 -7.06 4.40
CA LEU A 14 -11.09 -7.28 3.33
C LEU A 14 -11.03 -6.06 2.40
N ARG A 15 -12.19 -5.52 2.00
CA ARG A 15 -12.25 -4.32 1.17
C ARG A 15 -11.65 -3.10 1.87
N ALA A 16 -11.98 -2.90 3.14
CA ALA A 16 -11.41 -1.81 3.93
C ALA A 16 -9.88 -1.94 4.05
N GLU A 17 -9.36 -3.15 4.21
CA GLU A 17 -7.92 -3.40 4.28
C GLU A 17 -7.22 -3.08 2.96
N ILE A 18 -7.78 -3.51 1.82
CA ILE A 18 -7.26 -3.18 0.49
C ILE A 18 -7.22 -1.66 0.25
N LEU A 19 -8.28 -0.95 0.64
CA LEU A 19 -8.35 0.52 0.51
C LEU A 19 -7.35 1.22 1.44
N TYR A 20 -7.18 0.71 2.66
CA TYR A 20 -6.20 1.20 3.61
C TYR A 20 -4.78 1.05 3.05
N LEU A 21 -4.43 -0.14 2.55
CA LEU A 21 -3.14 -0.44 1.93
C LEU A 21 -2.88 0.48 0.72
N LYS A 22 -3.87 0.66 -0.17
CA LYS A 22 -3.75 1.61 -1.30
C LYS A 22 -3.43 3.04 -0.83
N SER A 23 -4.15 3.52 0.19
CA SER A 23 -3.90 4.86 0.73
C SER A 23 -2.48 5.00 1.32
N CYS A 24 -1.95 3.92 1.87
CA CYS A 24 -0.59 3.89 2.40
C CYS A 24 0.44 3.89 1.28
N GLN A 25 0.23 3.09 0.24
CA GLN A 25 1.08 3.03 -0.95
C GLN A 25 1.23 4.42 -1.58
N VAL A 26 0.11 5.10 -1.85
CA VAL A 26 0.11 6.46 -2.44
C VAL A 26 0.96 7.41 -1.61
N ALA A 27 0.78 7.42 -0.28
CA ALA A 27 1.54 8.31 0.57
C ALA A 27 3.04 8.02 0.63
N LEU A 28 3.45 6.75 0.53
CA LEU A 28 4.87 6.38 0.47
C LEU A 28 5.48 6.77 -0.88
N THR A 29 4.74 6.55 -1.97
CA THR A 29 5.14 6.96 -3.32
C THR A 29 5.29 8.47 -3.43
N ASP A 30 4.36 9.25 -2.87
CA ASP A 30 4.41 10.71 -2.89
C ASP A 30 5.64 11.25 -2.14
N ARG A 31 5.96 10.67 -0.97
CA ARG A 31 7.17 11.02 -0.21
C ARG A 31 8.44 10.71 -1.00
N THR A 32 8.48 9.55 -1.63
CA THR A 32 9.61 9.13 -2.47
C THR A 32 9.79 10.09 -3.65
N ARG A 33 8.69 10.44 -4.32
CA ARG A 33 8.69 11.39 -5.45
C ARG A 33 9.15 12.78 -5.03
N SER A 34 8.69 13.28 -3.88
CA SER A 34 9.12 14.56 -3.34
C SER A 34 10.63 14.57 -3.04
N LEU A 35 11.16 13.51 -2.42
CA LEU A 35 12.59 13.38 -2.14
C LEU A 35 13.40 13.41 -3.45
N GLN A 36 13.00 12.62 -4.45
CA GLN A 36 13.68 12.56 -5.75
C GLN A 36 13.64 13.92 -6.47
N MET A 37 12.53 14.64 -6.42
CA MET A 37 12.43 15.99 -6.98
C MET A 37 13.35 16.98 -6.27
N CYS A 38 13.38 16.99 -4.92
CA CYS A 38 14.29 17.84 -4.16
C CYS A 38 15.76 17.54 -4.51
N MET A 39 16.12 16.26 -4.61
CA MET A 39 17.47 15.83 -4.99
C MET A 39 17.86 16.27 -6.40
N ALA A 40 16.94 16.18 -7.37
CA ALA A 40 17.20 16.62 -8.75
C ALA A 40 17.42 18.14 -8.83
N VAL A 41 16.62 18.93 -8.11
CA VAL A 41 16.76 20.39 -8.06
C VAL A 41 18.07 20.78 -7.37
N ILE A 42 18.39 20.17 -6.22
CA ILE A 42 19.64 20.44 -5.50
C ILE A 42 20.85 20.05 -6.35
N GLY A 43 20.83 18.88 -6.99
CA GLY A 43 21.92 18.41 -7.85
C GLY A 43 22.16 19.31 -9.06
N SER A 44 21.11 19.59 -9.83
CA SER A 44 21.21 20.45 -11.02
C SER A 44 21.57 21.91 -10.67
N GLY A 45 20.98 22.46 -9.61
CA GLY A 45 21.29 23.80 -9.11
C GLY A 45 22.73 23.91 -8.63
N SER A 46 23.25 22.89 -7.93
CA SER A 46 24.62 22.89 -7.44
C SER A 46 25.66 22.86 -8.55
N LEU A 47 25.41 22.10 -9.63
CA LEU A 47 26.29 22.10 -10.80
C LEU A 47 26.26 23.45 -11.54
N ALA A 48 25.08 24.03 -11.71
CA ALA A 48 24.92 25.32 -12.37
C ALA A 48 25.63 26.44 -11.59
N SER A 49 25.46 26.47 -10.27
CA SER A 49 26.10 27.46 -9.41
C SER A 49 27.61 27.26 -9.29
N TRP A 50 28.10 26.02 -9.29
CA TRP A 50 29.54 25.73 -9.37
C TRP A 50 30.16 26.29 -10.65
N THR A 51 29.44 26.20 -11.78
CA THR A 51 29.92 26.67 -13.09
C THR A 51 29.97 28.20 -13.19
N VAL A 52 29.07 28.91 -12.48
CA VAL A 52 28.97 30.38 -12.53
C VAL A 52 29.92 31.06 -11.52
N TRP A 53 30.11 30.49 -10.33
CA TRP A 53 30.97 31.06 -9.29
C TRP A 53 32.25 30.25 -9.11
N ASN A 54 33.33 30.72 -9.76
CA ASN A 54 34.66 30.11 -9.71
C ASN A 54 35.54 30.59 -8.54
N ASP A 55 34.98 31.28 -7.54
CA ASP A 55 35.75 31.66 -6.36
C ASP A 55 36.21 30.42 -5.58
N PRO A 56 37.46 30.37 -5.09
CA PRO A 56 38.03 29.17 -4.44
C PRO A 56 37.27 28.76 -3.17
N ILE A 57 36.62 29.71 -2.49
CA ILE A 57 35.78 29.45 -1.31
C ILE A 57 34.43 28.85 -1.73
N SER A 58 33.84 29.37 -2.81
CA SER A 58 32.54 28.94 -3.36
C SER A 58 32.63 27.54 -4.00
N SER A 59 33.72 27.24 -4.71
CA SER A 59 33.96 25.94 -5.34
C SER A 59 33.97 24.79 -4.33
N ASN A 60 34.57 24.99 -3.15
CA ASN A 60 34.59 24.00 -2.08
C ASN A 60 33.18 23.71 -1.51
N ILE A 61 32.34 24.75 -1.36
CA ILE A 61 30.96 24.60 -0.86
C ILE A 61 30.13 23.82 -1.86
N TRP A 62 30.19 24.17 -3.15
CA TRP A 62 29.44 23.47 -4.19
C TRP A 62 29.93 22.03 -4.39
N ALA A 63 31.23 21.77 -4.33
CA ALA A 63 31.78 20.42 -4.34
C ALA A 63 31.26 19.56 -3.18
N SER A 64 31.17 20.14 -1.97
CA SER A 64 30.58 19.45 -0.81
C SER A 64 29.10 19.11 -1.02
N ILE A 65 28.32 20.00 -1.62
CA ILE A 65 26.90 19.75 -1.92
C ILE A 65 26.75 18.66 -2.98
N ILE A 66 27.62 18.65 -3.99
CA ILE A 66 27.63 17.60 -5.03
C ILE A 66 27.92 16.24 -4.39
N VAL A 67 28.99 16.12 -3.59
CA VAL A 67 29.32 14.87 -2.88
C VAL A 67 28.18 14.43 -1.97
N PHE A 68 27.59 15.35 -1.21
CA PHE A 68 26.43 15.05 -0.36
C PHE A 68 25.23 14.54 -1.17
N THR A 69 24.95 15.16 -2.31
CA THR A 69 23.87 14.74 -3.22
C THR A 69 24.10 13.32 -3.74
N GLN A 70 25.34 12.97 -4.08
CA GLN A 70 25.69 11.60 -4.50
C GLN A 70 25.50 10.59 -3.36
N VAL A 71 25.94 10.92 -2.15
CA VAL A 71 25.78 10.06 -0.96
C VAL A 71 24.29 9.78 -0.69
N VAL A 72 23.45 10.82 -0.67
CA VAL A 72 22.01 10.64 -0.45
C VAL A 72 21.35 9.86 -1.60
N THR A 73 21.82 10.00 -2.83
CA THR A 73 21.30 9.24 -3.99
C THR A 73 21.62 7.75 -3.85
N VAL A 74 22.81 7.40 -3.35
CA VAL A 74 23.21 6.01 -3.07
C VAL A 74 22.46 5.42 -1.87
N ILE A 75 22.13 6.24 -0.86
CA ILE A 75 21.38 5.80 0.33
C ILE A 75 19.87 5.75 0.08
N SER A 76 19.34 6.55 -0.86
CA SER A 76 17.92 6.62 -1.22
C SER A 76 17.25 5.24 -1.42
N PRO A 77 17.82 4.27 -2.15
CA PRO A 77 17.22 2.93 -2.30
C PRO A 77 17.22 2.10 -1.01
N TYR A 78 18.03 2.44 0.00
CA TYR A 78 18.04 1.80 1.31
C TYR A 78 17.03 2.41 2.29
N LEU A 79 16.41 3.55 1.95
CA LEU A 79 15.26 4.02 2.69
C LEU A 79 14.07 3.10 2.42
N THR A 80 13.54 2.51 3.49
CA THR A 80 12.48 1.50 3.48
C THR A 80 11.20 1.92 2.76
N TRP A 81 11.01 3.20 2.41
CA TRP A 81 9.79 3.69 1.77
C TRP A 81 9.49 3.06 0.40
N THR A 82 10.52 2.81 -0.40
CA THR A 82 10.37 2.19 -1.73
C THR A 82 10.06 0.70 -1.62
N THR A 83 10.78 0.01 -0.73
CA THR A 83 10.56 -1.40 -0.42
C THR A 83 9.19 -1.64 0.21
N ASP A 84 8.80 -0.81 1.19
CA ASP A 84 7.49 -0.86 1.85
C ASP A 84 6.36 -0.59 0.83
N ALA A 85 6.51 0.42 -0.04
CA ALA A 85 5.51 0.72 -1.06
C ALA A 85 5.34 -0.43 -2.06
N LYS A 86 6.43 -1.12 -2.41
CA LYS A 86 6.39 -2.29 -3.28
C LYS A 86 5.74 -3.49 -2.59
N ALA A 87 6.14 -3.81 -1.36
CA ALA A 87 5.52 -4.90 -0.58
C ALA A 87 4.00 -4.69 -0.39
N ILE A 88 3.58 -3.45 -0.15
CA ILE A 88 2.16 -3.09 -0.09
C ILE A 88 1.48 -3.27 -1.45
N SER A 89 2.14 -2.89 -2.55
CA SER A 89 1.63 -3.10 -3.91
C SER A 89 1.39 -4.59 -4.18
N ASP A 90 2.39 -5.42 -3.89
CA ASP A 90 2.36 -6.86 -4.10
C ASP A 90 1.26 -7.51 -3.24
N ALA A 91 1.04 -7.01 -2.02
CA ALA A 91 -0.07 -7.43 -1.16
C ALA A 91 -1.44 -7.07 -1.75
N ILE A 92 -1.60 -5.85 -2.27
CA ILE A 92 -2.85 -5.40 -2.91
C ILE A 92 -3.15 -6.24 -4.16
N GLU A 93 -2.13 -6.53 -4.98
CA GLU A 93 -2.25 -7.33 -6.19
C GLU A 93 -2.70 -8.77 -5.88
N GLN A 94 -2.26 -9.34 -4.75
CA GLN A 94 -2.70 -10.66 -4.30
C GLN A 94 -4.07 -10.65 -3.61
N LEU A 95 -4.44 -9.58 -2.90
CA LEU A 95 -5.72 -9.48 -2.19
C LEU A 95 -6.90 -9.15 -3.11
N ASN A 96 -6.71 -8.38 -4.19
CA ASN A 96 -7.81 -8.02 -5.10
C ASN A 96 -8.48 -9.23 -5.77
N PRO A 97 -7.76 -10.22 -6.32
CA PRO A 97 -8.37 -11.43 -6.85
C PRO A 97 -9.19 -12.18 -5.80
N ILE A 98 -8.67 -12.30 -4.57
CA ILE A 98 -9.40 -12.95 -3.47
C ILE A 98 -10.69 -12.20 -3.16
N PHE A 99 -10.65 -10.86 -3.14
CA PHE A 99 -11.85 -10.05 -2.94
C PHE A 99 -12.87 -10.24 -4.06
N HIS A 100 -12.45 -10.26 -5.33
CA HIS A 100 -13.35 -10.50 -6.46
C HIS A 100 -13.94 -11.91 -6.45
N ASP A 101 -13.15 -12.93 -6.10
CA ASP A 101 -13.65 -14.30 -5.91
C ASP A 101 -14.74 -14.33 -4.81
N MET A 102 -14.48 -13.69 -3.66
CA MET A 102 -15.45 -13.61 -2.56
C MET A 102 -16.71 -12.82 -2.93
N GLU A 103 -16.59 -11.77 -3.74
CA GLU A 103 -17.72 -10.99 -4.26
C GLU A 103 -18.58 -11.84 -5.21
N ALA A 104 -17.97 -12.67 -6.06
CA ALA A 104 -18.70 -13.62 -6.90
C ALA A 104 -19.39 -14.72 -6.05
N THR A 105 -18.70 -15.26 -5.05
CA THR A 105 -19.27 -16.27 -4.14
C THR A 105 -20.39 -15.70 -3.27
N TRP A 106 -20.41 -14.39 -2.99
CA TRP A 106 -21.51 -13.77 -2.23
C TRP A 106 -22.89 -13.98 -2.88
N VAL A 107 -22.97 -13.91 -4.21
CA VAL A 107 -24.22 -14.17 -4.94
C VAL A 107 -24.71 -15.59 -4.69
N GLN A 108 -23.78 -16.56 -4.66
CA GLN A 108 -24.08 -17.96 -4.36
C GLN A 108 -24.53 -18.13 -2.90
N VAL A 109 -23.89 -17.44 -1.95
CA VAL A 109 -24.25 -17.44 -0.52
C VAL A 109 -25.68 -16.90 -0.28
N ILE A 110 -26.14 -15.95 -1.09
CA ILE A 110 -27.51 -15.43 -1.01
C ILE A 110 -28.51 -16.46 -1.56
N MET A 111 -28.17 -17.14 -2.65
CA MET A 111 -29.04 -18.08 -3.36
C MET A 111 -29.04 -19.49 -2.76
N SER A 112 -28.02 -19.85 -1.97
CA SER A 112 -27.84 -21.20 -1.43
C SER A 112 -28.92 -21.58 -0.42
N SER A 113 -29.39 -22.82 -0.53
CA SER A 113 -30.24 -23.49 0.45
C SER A 113 -29.42 -23.97 1.66
N ASP A 114 -30.07 -24.26 2.79
CA ASP A 114 -29.43 -24.78 4.02
C ASP A 114 -28.61 -26.08 3.76
N SER A 115 -28.93 -26.84 2.70
CA SER A 115 -28.19 -28.04 2.30
C SER A 115 -26.82 -27.76 1.67
N GLU A 116 -26.61 -26.56 1.13
CA GLU A 116 -25.37 -26.13 0.46
C GLU A 116 -24.49 -25.28 1.38
N GLU A 117 -24.97 -24.92 2.58
CA GLU A 117 -24.27 -24.03 3.51
C GLU A 117 -22.89 -24.57 3.91
N GLU A 118 -22.74 -25.90 4.04
CA GLU A 118 -21.48 -26.52 4.42
C GLU A 118 -20.40 -26.39 3.33
N GLU A 119 -20.78 -26.45 2.05
CA GLU A 119 -19.85 -26.25 0.94
C GLU A 119 -19.39 -24.79 0.86
N VAL A 120 -20.33 -23.87 1.00
CA VAL A 120 -20.05 -22.43 1.03
C VAL A 120 -19.19 -22.06 2.24
N ARG A 121 -19.39 -22.71 3.38
CA ARG A 121 -18.57 -22.52 4.59
C ARG A 121 -17.14 -23.02 4.41
N LYS A 122 -16.94 -24.13 3.68
CA LYS A 122 -15.59 -24.62 3.31
C LYS A 122 -14.89 -23.61 2.39
N LEU A 123 -15.57 -23.12 1.35
CA LEU A 123 -15.04 -22.08 0.46
C LEU A 123 -14.66 -20.81 1.24
N PHE A 124 -15.51 -20.38 2.17
CA PHE A 124 -15.21 -19.24 3.05
C PHE A 124 -13.94 -19.49 3.88
N SER A 125 -13.79 -20.68 4.46
CA SER A 125 -12.57 -21.03 5.20
C SER A 125 -11.32 -21.01 4.32
N GLU A 126 -11.42 -21.41 3.05
CA GLU A 126 -10.30 -21.35 2.10
C GLU A 126 -9.91 -19.91 1.78
N PHE A 127 -10.88 -19.02 1.57
CA PHE A 127 -10.60 -17.59 1.41
C PHE A 127 -9.90 -17.00 2.62
N THR A 128 -10.37 -17.29 3.84
CA THR A 128 -9.71 -16.80 5.07
C THR A 128 -8.27 -17.28 5.17
N LYS A 129 -7.99 -18.54 4.80
CA LYS A 129 -6.62 -19.07 4.77
C LYS A 129 -5.74 -18.34 3.74
N ARG A 130 -6.26 -18.11 2.53
CA ARG A 130 -5.54 -17.37 1.47
C ARG A 130 -5.23 -15.94 1.92
N ILE A 131 -6.20 -15.25 2.52
CA ILE A 131 -6.01 -13.89 3.07
C ILE A 131 -4.90 -13.89 4.11
N ASN A 132 -4.99 -14.75 5.12
CA ASN A 132 -3.99 -14.80 6.19
C ASN A 132 -2.59 -15.12 5.66
N LEU A 133 -2.48 -16.00 4.67
CA LEU A 133 -1.19 -16.33 4.04
C LEU A 133 -0.57 -15.11 3.34
N VAL A 134 -1.38 -14.35 2.58
CA VAL A 134 -0.91 -13.11 1.93
C VAL A 134 -0.52 -12.04 2.95
N LEU A 135 -1.27 -11.96 4.06
CA LEU A 135 -0.95 -11.03 5.14
C LEU A 135 0.35 -11.46 5.84
N ASP A 136 0.49 -12.70 6.26
CA ASP A 136 1.69 -13.18 6.97
C ASP A 136 2.97 -13.02 6.12
N GLN A 137 2.88 -13.28 4.81
CA GLN A 137 4.02 -13.12 3.90
C GLN A 137 4.47 -11.67 3.71
N ASN A 138 3.52 -10.74 3.63
CA ASN A 138 3.82 -9.35 3.30
C ASN A 138 4.01 -8.47 4.55
N TRP A 139 3.32 -8.74 5.66
CA TRP A 139 3.37 -7.89 6.86
C TRP A 139 4.69 -7.96 7.62
N THR A 140 5.47 -9.04 7.51
CA THR A 140 6.83 -9.09 8.08
C THR A 140 7.79 -8.08 7.45
N SER A 141 7.49 -7.62 6.24
CA SER A 141 8.32 -6.68 5.49
C SER A 141 7.91 -5.22 5.65
N ILE A 142 6.69 -4.94 6.13
CA ILE A 142 6.10 -3.60 6.14
C ILE A 142 6.43 -2.87 7.45
N SER A 143 7.28 -1.84 7.39
CA SER A 143 7.65 -1.02 8.56
C SER A 143 6.64 0.08 8.93
N VAL A 144 5.52 0.15 8.19
CA VAL A 144 4.57 1.26 8.24
C VAL A 144 3.85 1.33 9.59
N LYS A 145 3.99 2.48 10.27
CA LYS A 145 3.21 2.78 11.48
C LYS A 145 1.72 2.89 11.16
N PRO A 146 0.83 2.22 11.92
CA PRO A 146 -0.60 2.26 11.69
C PRO A 146 -1.15 3.69 11.82
N ASN A 147 -1.82 4.18 10.79
CA ASN A 147 -2.45 5.51 10.79
C ASN A 147 -3.96 5.40 11.01
N ARG A 148 -4.42 5.79 12.20
CA ARG A 148 -5.85 5.71 12.58
C ARG A 148 -6.78 6.47 11.62
N GLY A 149 -6.38 7.64 11.15
CA GLY A 149 -7.22 8.46 10.25
C GLY A 149 -7.45 7.80 8.89
N ARG A 150 -6.40 7.21 8.31
CA ARG A 150 -6.51 6.47 7.04
C ARG A 150 -7.36 5.22 7.18
N ARG A 151 -7.25 4.53 8.32
CA ARG A 151 -8.05 3.33 8.60
C ARG A 151 -9.53 3.65 8.69
N THR A 152 -9.91 4.71 9.41
CA THR A 152 -11.31 5.13 9.52
C THR A 152 -11.89 5.49 8.15
N LYS A 153 -11.14 6.24 7.33
CA LYS A 153 -11.56 6.60 5.98
C LYS A 153 -11.74 5.38 5.07
N ALA A 154 -10.81 4.42 5.12
CA ALA A 154 -10.92 3.19 4.33
C ALA A 154 -12.14 2.34 4.71
N ILE A 155 -12.51 2.30 6.00
CA ILE A 155 -13.73 1.62 6.46
C ILE A 155 -14.98 2.32 5.93
N GLU A 156 -15.00 3.66 5.96
CA GLU A 156 -16.12 4.44 5.43
C GLU A 156 -16.29 4.25 3.92
N ASP A 157 -15.20 4.37 3.16
CA ASP A 157 -15.17 4.15 1.70
C ASP A 157 -15.59 2.72 1.34
N SER A 158 -15.20 1.73 2.14
CA SER A 158 -15.62 0.35 1.97
C SER A 158 -17.13 0.17 2.17
N LYS A 159 -17.70 0.80 3.23
CA LYS A 159 -19.15 0.75 3.48
C LYS A 159 -19.93 1.42 2.35
N LEU A 160 -19.41 2.53 1.83
CA LEU A 160 -20.00 3.25 0.71
C LEU A 160 -19.97 2.40 -0.57
N TYR A 161 -18.88 1.70 -0.85
CA TYR A 161 -18.77 0.76 -1.97
C TYR A 161 -19.82 -0.35 -1.86
N LEU A 162 -19.86 -1.04 -0.73
CA LEU A 162 -20.82 -2.13 -0.51
C LEU A 162 -22.26 -1.64 -0.68
N LYS A 163 -22.62 -0.48 -0.12
CA LYS A 163 -23.95 0.09 -0.27
C LYS A 163 -24.33 0.43 -1.72
N LYS A 164 -23.34 0.73 -2.57
CA LYS A 164 -23.57 1.19 -3.95
C LYS A 164 -23.67 0.03 -4.94
N TYR A 165 -22.90 -1.03 -4.72
CA TYR A 165 -22.71 -2.10 -5.70
C TYR A 165 -23.31 -3.45 -5.26
N MET A 166 -23.80 -3.56 -4.03
CA MET A 166 -24.44 -4.76 -3.47
C MET A 166 -25.70 -4.39 -2.70
#